data_AF-A0ABD3QL38-F1
#
_entry.id   AF-A0ABD3QL38-F1
#
_cell.length_a   1.000
_cell.length_b   1.000
_cell.length_c   1.000
_cell.angle_alpha   90.00
_cell.angle_beta   90.00
_cell.angle_gamma   90.00
#
_symmetry.space_group_name_H-M   'P 1'
#
loop_
_entity.id
_entity.type
_entity.pdbx_description
1 polymer ?
#
loop_
_entity_poly.entity_id
_entity_poly.type
_entity_poly.pdbx_seq_one_letter_code
_entity_poly.pdbx_strand_id
1 'polypeptide(L)'
;MLMGNSSSTSRYVTLQADNTSCEAGSPLSGSVLVTVPENIHKSSGDLLIGSSLLFIGKEDVKVQYTTSESDGNNGTRSVTHYDYCKRDIVRAIIPLTLTRNSSNTVNTGSYSIPFQYKIPEDLPSSFYHASHGGHCSIRYKLKLQCKGNDSSELPLQIVSKPYTGPPLPHLVQPVTSPVLLCCCVPKGSITVAANVSNTRIAPGKQIAVDLGAKNESSSQVNVISAVIHQRIHWKANSHSSCANEKITSTMFRVTEDMRSKNKEAMREIQQQKSRGAGGGGARGPSSDDVYREILNAVRDGVNQVTLTIPEGAKHSYMGNLVTITHRLCIKAKTPSCVTDPEINVPLQIVSGMISPGSTPPIYASATPMPTANVYPDGWNPNNVTTIPVVQASYVGPVSYGGNEVTSHQEIMNSANVVPTAPPLPKPTEYNFPNLLKELDSCLSIKFKLEELLTDPHWKSVLSSIQPQEFITLLQKTMMDFDKLDIAQLLCPLIHNFTCSYSVAILRSVSNWMRIQFVQAMLPYIVDLKTNKNVLVMELSDWERISTENDFERALSSRD
;
A
#
# COMPACT_ATOMS: atom_id res chain seq x y z
N MET A 1 4.76 -1.57 -58.69
CA MET A 1 3.84 -1.76 -57.54
C MET A 1 3.55 -0.40 -56.94
N LEU A 2 2.37 0.15 -57.19
CA LEU A 2 1.89 1.39 -56.58
C LEU A 2 1.46 1.09 -55.15
N MET A 3 2.12 1.71 -54.17
CA MET A 3 1.65 1.73 -52.79
C MET A 3 0.40 2.61 -52.74
N GLY A 4 -0.76 1.98 -52.62
CA GLY A 4 -2.02 2.68 -52.37
C GLY A 4 -1.96 3.33 -50.99
N ASN A 5 -1.93 4.66 -50.97
CA ASN A 5 -2.09 5.45 -49.76
C ASN A 5 -3.57 5.34 -49.37
N SER A 6 -3.92 4.34 -48.57
CA SER A 6 -5.26 4.26 -47.99
C SER A 6 -5.42 5.44 -47.05
N SER A 7 -6.03 6.51 -47.55
CA SER A 7 -6.54 7.62 -46.76
C SER A 7 -7.50 7.05 -45.72
N SER A 8 -6.99 6.72 -44.54
CA SER A 8 -7.79 6.41 -43.39
C SER A 8 -8.74 7.60 -43.22
N THR A 9 -10.02 7.34 -43.38
CA THR A 9 -11.08 8.32 -43.12
C THR A 9 -11.04 8.56 -41.62
N SER A 10 -10.19 9.50 -41.21
CA SER A 10 -9.89 9.78 -39.81
C SER A 10 -11.15 10.28 -39.14
N ARG A 11 -11.77 9.39 -38.36
CA ARG A 11 -12.85 9.73 -37.45
C ARG A 11 -12.23 10.47 -36.28
N TYR A 12 -12.61 11.73 -36.08
CA TYR A 12 -12.06 12.55 -35.00
C TYR A 12 -12.92 12.38 -33.76
N VAL A 13 -12.51 11.43 -32.91
CA VAL A 13 -13.02 11.35 -31.55
C VAL A 13 -11.88 11.63 -30.58
N THR A 14 -12.02 12.71 -29.83
CA THR A 14 -10.99 13.19 -28.90
C THR A 14 -11.54 13.19 -27.49
N LEU A 15 -10.75 12.68 -26.55
CA LEU A 15 -11.03 12.75 -25.12
C LEU A 15 -10.36 13.98 -24.53
N GLN A 16 -11.14 14.76 -23.78
CA GLN A 16 -10.66 15.89 -23.02
C GLN A 16 -11.08 15.73 -21.56
N ALA A 17 -10.16 15.96 -20.63
CA ALA A 17 -10.44 16.05 -19.21
C ALA A 17 -9.99 17.41 -18.71
N ASP A 18 -10.69 17.96 -17.72
CA ASP A 18 -10.37 19.27 -17.17
C ASP A 18 -9.01 19.26 -16.47
N ASN A 19 -8.69 18.13 -15.83
CA ASN A 19 -7.40 17.86 -15.20
C ASN A 19 -6.95 16.43 -15.53
N THR A 20 -5.69 16.27 -15.93
CA THR A 20 -5.07 14.95 -16.11
C THR A 20 -4.40 14.45 -14.84
N SER A 21 -4.18 15.31 -13.84
CA SER A 21 -3.73 14.93 -12.50
C SER A 21 -4.87 15.06 -11.51
N CYS A 22 -5.24 13.96 -10.86
CA CYS A 22 -6.40 13.90 -9.97
C CYS A 22 -6.05 13.17 -8.67
N GLU A 23 -6.77 13.46 -7.59
CA GLU A 23 -6.70 12.72 -6.34
C GLU A 23 -7.71 11.56 -6.35
N ALA A 24 -7.35 10.40 -5.79
CA ALA A 24 -8.28 9.31 -5.55
C ALA A 24 -9.45 9.81 -4.68
N GLY A 25 -10.70 9.51 -5.07
CA GLY A 25 -11.90 10.05 -4.44
C GLY A 25 -12.47 11.33 -5.06
N SER A 26 -11.66 12.07 -5.82
CA SER A 26 -12.10 13.32 -6.45
C SER A 26 -12.99 13.08 -7.68
N PRO A 27 -13.86 14.04 -8.04
CA PRO A 27 -14.60 13.99 -9.28
C PRO A 27 -13.68 14.26 -10.48
N LEU A 28 -13.70 13.35 -11.45
CA LEU A 28 -13.10 13.51 -12.77
C LEU A 28 -14.17 13.98 -13.75
N SER A 29 -13.97 15.15 -14.34
CA SER A 29 -14.90 15.73 -15.32
C SER A 29 -14.18 16.03 -16.64
N GLY A 30 -14.93 16.01 -17.73
CA GLY A 30 -14.38 16.24 -19.06
C GLY A 30 -15.45 16.16 -20.14
N SER A 31 -15.02 16.04 -21.38
CA SER A 31 -15.90 15.90 -22.54
C SER A 31 -15.33 14.98 -23.59
N VAL A 32 -16.20 14.25 -24.26
CA VAL A 32 -15.90 13.50 -25.49
C VAL A 32 -16.28 14.38 -26.67
N LEU A 33 -15.30 14.78 -27.47
CA LEU A 33 -15.49 15.58 -28.67
C LEU A 33 -15.64 14.64 -29.87
N VAL A 34 -16.75 14.76 -30.60
CA VAL A 34 -17.07 13.89 -31.74
C VAL A 34 -17.42 14.74 -32.94
N THR A 35 -16.69 14.54 -34.05
CA THR A 35 -17.04 15.15 -35.35
C THR A 35 -17.65 14.10 -36.26
N VAL A 36 -18.88 14.32 -36.70
CA VAL A 36 -19.59 13.50 -37.68
C VAL A 36 -19.54 14.21 -39.04
N PRO A 37 -18.72 13.75 -40.00
CA PRO A 37 -18.55 14.43 -41.28
C PRO A 37 -19.78 14.25 -42.19
N GLU A 38 -20.02 15.23 -43.07
CA GLU A 38 -21.22 15.35 -43.91
C GLU A 38 -21.47 14.17 -44.86
N ASN A 39 -20.42 13.41 -45.22
CA ASN A 39 -20.46 12.45 -46.32
C ASN A 39 -20.63 10.98 -45.90
N ILE A 40 -20.92 10.66 -44.63
CA ILE A 40 -21.07 9.25 -44.25
C ILE A 40 -22.53 8.80 -44.35
N HIS A 41 -22.79 7.86 -45.26
CA HIS A 41 -24.07 7.17 -45.43
C HIS A 41 -24.62 6.63 -44.09
N LYS A 42 -25.95 6.46 -44.03
CA LYS A 42 -26.84 6.17 -42.89
C LYS A 42 -26.40 5.11 -41.84
N SER A 43 -25.29 4.39 -42.04
CA SER A 43 -24.69 3.47 -41.08
C SER A 43 -23.82 4.13 -39.99
N SER A 44 -23.56 5.44 -40.04
CA SER A 44 -22.71 6.13 -39.02
C SER A 44 -23.41 6.65 -37.78
N GLY A 45 -24.75 6.75 -37.79
CA GLY A 45 -25.51 7.03 -36.56
C GLY A 45 -25.27 5.98 -35.46
N ASP A 46 -24.83 4.80 -35.87
CA ASP A 46 -24.45 3.68 -34.99
C ASP A 46 -23.10 3.87 -34.29
N LEU A 47 -22.27 4.83 -34.69
CA LEU A 47 -20.90 5.00 -34.15
C LEU A 47 -20.92 5.41 -32.68
N LEU A 48 -21.80 6.35 -32.32
CA LEU A 48 -22.00 6.82 -30.95
C LEU A 48 -22.85 5.85 -30.13
N ILE A 49 -23.79 5.17 -30.79
CA ILE A 49 -24.67 4.17 -30.17
C ILE A 49 -23.84 2.91 -29.92
N GLY A 50 -23.32 2.75 -28.70
CA GLY A 50 -22.49 1.62 -28.30
C GLY A 50 -21.03 1.99 -28.01
N SER A 51 -20.68 3.28 -28.08
CA SER A 51 -19.43 3.76 -27.51
C SER A 51 -19.46 3.65 -25.99
N SER A 52 -18.36 3.21 -25.41
CA SER A 52 -18.19 3.15 -23.95
C SER A 52 -16.96 3.96 -23.56
N LEU A 53 -17.13 4.83 -22.56
CA LEU A 53 -16.02 5.49 -21.91
C LEU A 53 -15.61 4.63 -20.72
N LEU A 54 -14.35 4.27 -20.63
CA LEU A 54 -13.80 3.39 -19.61
C LEU A 54 -12.76 4.14 -18.80
N PHE A 55 -12.84 4.04 -17.47
CA PHE A 55 -11.73 4.39 -16.58
C PHE A 55 -10.97 3.11 -16.23
N ILE A 56 -9.67 3.07 -16.53
CA ILE A 56 -8.84 1.87 -16.39
C ILE A 56 -7.59 2.22 -15.58
N GLY A 57 -7.34 1.48 -14.51
CA GLY A 57 -6.09 1.47 -13.75
C GLY A 57 -5.40 0.12 -13.87
N LYS A 58 -4.08 0.10 -14.10
CA LYS A 58 -3.30 -1.12 -14.34
C LYS A 58 -1.97 -1.15 -13.58
N GLU A 59 -1.59 -2.34 -13.14
CA GLU A 59 -0.19 -2.72 -12.92
C GLU A 59 0.41 -3.16 -14.27
N ASP A 60 1.57 -2.62 -14.64
CA ASP A 60 2.31 -2.95 -15.86
C ASP A 60 3.77 -3.22 -15.52
N VAL A 61 4.25 -4.42 -15.83
CA VAL A 61 5.59 -4.90 -15.45
C VAL A 61 6.32 -5.57 -16.61
N LYS A 62 7.62 -5.34 -16.64
CA LYS A 62 8.60 -6.00 -17.51
C LYS A 62 9.75 -6.51 -16.65
N VAL A 63 10.09 -7.79 -16.79
CA VAL A 63 11.25 -8.41 -16.13
C VAL A 63 12.25 -8.84 -17.20
N GLN A 64 13.51 -8.44 -17.05
CA GLN A 64 14.62 -8.94 -17.87
C GLN A 64 15.29 -10.10 -17.11
N TYR A 65 15.60 -11.19 -17.80
CA TYR A 65 16.35 -12.31 -17.26
C TYR A 65 17.29 -12.90 -18.31
N THR A 66 18.25 -13.71 -17.86
CA THR A 66 19.29 -14.29 -18.73
C THR A 66 19.32 -15.79 -18.55
N THR A 67 19.39 -16.53 -19.65
CA THR A 67 19.59 -17.98 -19.68
C THR A 67 20.97 -18.29 -20.26
N SER A 68 21.57 -19.39 -19.81
CA SER A 68 22.82 -19.91 -20.35
C SER A 68 22.49 -21.09 -21.25
N GLU A 69 22.70 -20.94 -22.56
CA GLU A 69 22.52 -21.99 -23.55
C GLU A 69 23.88 -22.58 -23.90
N SER A 70 23.99 -23.92 -23.89
CA SER A 70 25.18 -24.61 -24.39
C SER A 70 25.14 -24.62 -25.92
N ASP A 71 26.22 -24.18 -26.56
CA ASP A 71 26.31 -24.13 -28.03
C ASP A 71 26.78 -25.46 -28.66
N GLY A 72 26.94 -26.52 -27.86
CA GLY A 72 27.43 -27.82 -28.30
C GLY A 72 28.95 -27.91 -28.52
N ASN A 73 29.69 -26.80 -28.45
CA ASN A 73 31.14 -26.71 -28.69
C ASN A 73 31.92 -26.24 -27.46
N ASN A 74 31.52 -26.68 -26.25
CA ASN A 74 32.05 -26.19 -24.96
C ASN A 74 31.86 -24.68 -24.71
N GLY A 75 31.17 -23.95 -25.58
CA GLY A 75 30.79 -22.56 -25.35
C GLY A 75 29.48 -22.47 -24.57
N THR A 76 29.41 -21.47 -23.71
CA THR A 76 28.16 -21.04 -23.07
C THR A 76 27.76 -19.70 -23.65
N ARG A 77 26.63 -19.65 -24.34
CA ARG A 77 26.04 -18.40 -24.82
C ARG A 77 25.03 -17.90 -23.79
N SER A 78 25.18 -16.65 -23.39
CA SER A 78 24.23 -15.94 -22.55
C SER A 78 23.16 -15.29 -23.43
N VAL A 79 21.88 -15.65 -23.24
CA VAL A 79 20.73 -15.09 -23.99
C VAL A 79 19.86 -14.28 -23.03
N THR A 80 19.59 -13.03 -23.40
CA THR A 80 18.70 -12.14 -22.63
C THR A 80 17.26 -12.29 -23.11
N HIS A 81 16.35 -12.53 -22.17
CA HIS A 81 14.92 -12.65 -22.38
C HIS A 81 14.15 -11.58 -21.61
N TYR A 82 12.88 -11.39 -21.99
CA TYR A 82 11.99 -10.43 -21.36
C TYR A 82 10.60 -11.02 -21.17
N ASP A 83 10.10 -10.92 -19.95
CA ASP A 83 8.74 -11.27 -19.59
C ASP A 83 7.93 -10.02 -19.27
N TYR A 84 6.67 -10.04 -19.71
CA TYR A 84 5.73 -8.93 -19.56
C TYR A 84 4.45 -9.45 -18.92
N CYS A 85 3.95 -8.72 -17.93
CA CYS A 85 2.67 -9.02 -17.32
C CYS A 85 1.91 -7.71 -17.04
N LYS A 86 0.59 -7.76 -17.18
CA LYS A 86 -0.31 -6.65 -16.87
C LYS A 86 -1.48 -7.16 -16.06
N ARG A 87 -2.01 -6.31 -15.19
CA ARG A 87 -3.21 -6.61 -14.40
C ARG A 87 -4.05 -5.36 -14.21
N ASP A 88 -5.36 -5.49 -14.38
CA ASP A 88 -6.28 -4.40 -14.05
C ASP A 88 -6.38 -4.27 -12.52
N ILE A 89 -6.12 -3.06 -12.00
CA ILE A 89 -6.42 -2.68 -10.62
C ILE A 89 -7.91 -2.33 -10.52
N VAL A 90 -8.37 -1.52 -11.46
CA VAL A 90 -9.75 -1.04 -11.55
C VAL A 90 -10.14 -0.88 -13.02
N ARG A 91 -11.38 -1.22 -13.33
CA ARG A 91 -12.02 -0.92 -14.60
C ARG A 91 -13.47 -0.53 -14.35
N ALA A 92 -13.85 0.67 -14.77
CA ALA A 92 -15.19 1.20 -14.60
C ALA A 92 -15.74 1.69 -15.93
N ILE A 93 -17.02 1.42 -16.19
CA ILE A 93 -17.75 2.02 -17.31
C ILE A 93 -18.33 3.36 -16.86
N ILE A 94 -17.97 4.42 -17.57
CA ILE A 94 -18.55 5.75 -17.44
C ILE A 94 -19.67 5.86 -18.50
N PRO A 95 -20.95 5.89 -18.08
CA PRO A 95 -22.04 5.98 -19.04
C PRO A 95 -22.00 7.34 -19.73
N LEU A 96 -21.96 7.32 -21.05
CA LEU A 96 -22.16 8.50 -21.88
C LEU A 96 -23.67 8.64 -22.10
N THR A 97 -24.30 9.61 -21.44
CA THR A 97 -25.75 9.81 -21.54
C THR A 97 -26.08 10.48 -22.87
N LEU A 98 -26.24 9.70 -23.92
CA LEU A 98 -26.87 10.15 -25.16
C LEU A 98 -28.38 9.92 -25.01
N THR A 99 -29.14 10.98 -24.75
CA THR A 99 -30.60 10.90 -24.78
C THR A 99 -31.02 10.42 -26.17
N ARG A 100 -31.52 9.19 -26.23
CA ARG A 100 -32.03 8.58 -27.45
C ARG A 100 -33.31 9.30 -27.84
N ASN A 101 -33.19 10.39 -28.59
CA ASN A 101 -34.34 10.94 -29.31
C ASN A 101 -34.84 9.82 -30.25
N SER A 102 -36.16 9.70 -30.41
CA SER A 102 -36.82 8.57 -31.09
C SER A 102 -36.32 8.30 -32.52
N SER A 103 -35.67 9.27 -33.15
CA SER A 103 -34.86 9.06 -34.36
C SER A 103 -33.43 8.65 -33.99
N ASN A 104 -33.06 7.38 -34.19
CA ASN A 104 -31.70 6.82 -34.01
C ASN A 104 -30.62 7.44 -34.95
N THR A 105 -30.82 8.65 -35.45
CA THR A 105 -29.96 9.32 -36.42
C THR A 105 -29.31 10.53 -35.76
N VAL A 106 -28.00 10.44 -35.55
CA VAL A 106 -27.17 11.60 -35.19
C VAL A 106 -26.92 12.39 -36.48
N ASN A 107 -27.18 13.70 -36.46
CA ASN A 107 -26.93 14.56 -37.61
C ASN A 107 -25.42 14.76 -37.83
N THR A 108 -25.07 15.32 -38.98
CA THR A 108 -23.70 15.73 -39.26
C THR A 108 -23.36 16.97 -38.42
N GLY A 109 -22.12 17.07 -37.95
CA GLY A 109 -21.69 18.19 -37.10
C GLY A 109 -20.72 17.79 -35.99
N SER A 110 -20.45 18.75 -35.10
CA SER A 110 -19.54 18.63 -33.96
C SER A 110 -20.32 18.57 -32.65
N TYR A 111 -20.07 17.52 -31.87
CA TYR A 111 -20.75 17.22 -30.62
C TYR A 111 -19.77 17.20 -29.45
N SER A 112 -20.11 17.89 -28.37
CA SER A 112 -19.42 17.74 -27.08
C SER A 112 -20.32 16.99 -26.11
N ILE A 113 -19.86 15.82 -25.68
CA ILE A 113 -20.57 14.94 -24.74
C ILE A 113 -19.85 15.02 -23.39
N PRO A 114 -20.36 15.81 -22.44
CA PRO A 114 -19.74 15.94 -21.13
C PRO A 114 -19.89 14.65 -20.31
N PHE A 115 -18.92 14.39 -19.44
CA PHE A 115 -18.97 13.28 -18.48
C PHE A 115 -18.48 13.73 -17.10
N GLN A 116 -18.94 13.04 -16.07
CA GLN A 116 -18.46 13.19 -14.70
C GLN A 116 -18.38 11.80 -14.04
N TYR A 117 -17.28 11.53 -13.35
CA TYR A 117 -17.02 10.23 -12.72
C TYR A 117 -16.31 10.44 -11.37
N LYS A 118 -16.78 9.81 -10.30
CA LYS A 118 -16.07 9.83 -9.01
C LYS A 118 -14.99 8.76 -9.01
N ILE A 119 -13.73 9.17 -8.91
CA ILE A 119 -12.60 8.22 -8.83
C ILE A 119 -12.69 7.44 -7.51
N PRO A 120 -12.50 6.11 -7.48
CA PRO A 120 -12.44 5.36 -6.23
C PRO A 120 -11.39 5.91 -5.26
N GLU A 121 -11.71 5.91 -3.96
CA GLU A 121 -10.90 6.57 -2.92
C GLU A 121 -9.62 5.80 -2.57
N ASP A 122 -9.60 4.50 -2.88
CA ASP A 122 -8.57 3.54 -2.50
C ASP A 122 -7.51 3.28 -3.59
N LEU A 123 -7.53 4.06 -4.67
CA LEU A 123 -6.57 3.88 -5.76
C LEU A 123 -5.13 4.24 -5.34
N PRO A 124 -4.13 3.39 -5.67
CA PRO A 124 -2.73 3.72 -5.47
C PRO A 124 -2.28 4.84 -6.40
N SER A 125 -1.29 5.63 -5.99
CA SER A 125 -0.70 6.67 -6.84
C SER A 125 -0.07 6.07 -8.09
N SER A 126 -0.23 6.77 -9.22
CA SER A 126 0.54 6.52 -10.44
C SER A 126 2.03 6.62 -10.14
N PHE A 127 2.80 5.63 -10.58
CA PHE A 127 4.26 5.69 -10.52
C PHE A 127 4.92 4.87 -11.63
N TYR A 128 6.19 5.15 -11.87
CA TYR A 128 7.06 4.37 -12.75
C TYR A 128 8.42 4.16 -12.07
N HIS A 129 8.98 2.96 -12.23
CA HIS A 129 10.33 2.61 -11.79
C HIS A 129 10.95 1.63 -12.79
N ALA A 130 12.23 1.83 -13.13
CA ALA A 130 12.98 0.95 -14.01
C ALA A 130 14.35 0.64 -13.40
N SER A 131 14.72 -0.63 -13.41
CA SER A 131 16.03 -1.10 -12.96
C SER A 131 16.35 -2.46 -13.58
N HIS A 132 17.64 -2.76 -13.74
CA HIS A 132 18.15 -4.01 -14.30
C HIS A 132 17.51 -4.37 -15.67
N GLY A 133 17.19 -3.34 -16.47
CA GLY A 133 16.51 -3.42 -17.78
C GLY A 133 15.08 -3.98 -17.79
N GLY A 134 14.50 -4.20 -16.61
CA GLY A 134 13.07 -4.32 -16.37
C GLY A 134 12.44 -2.98 -15.93
N HIS A 135 11.11 -2.97 -15.80
CA HIS A 135 10.39 -1.86 -15.20
C HIS A 135 9.08 -2.32 -14.55
N CYS A 136 8.53 -1.50 -13.67
CA CYS A 136 7.19 -1.62 -13.14
C CYS A 136 6.51 -0.26 -13.08
N SER A 137 5.18 -0.25 -13.20
CA SER A 137 4.39 0.97 -13.11
C SER A 137 2.94 0.72 -12.72
N ILE A 138 2.34 1.73 -12.10
CA ILE A 138 0.90 1.86 -11.93
C ILE A 138 0.46 3.01 -12.83
N ARG A 139 -0.48 2.75 -13.74
CA ARG A 139 -0.96 3.74 -14.72
C ARG A 139 -2.48 3.76 -14.78
N TYR A 140 -3.03 4.95 -14.99
CA TYR A 140 -4.45 5.15 -15.21
C TYR A 140 -4.69 5.82 -16.55
N LYS A 141 -5.85 5.54 -17.14
CA LYS A 141 -6.28 6.19 -18.37
C LYS A 141 -7.80 6.18 -18.50
N LEU A 142 -8.33 7.19 -19.19
CA LEU A 142 -9.63 7.09 -19.84
C LEU A 142 -9.43 6.45 -21.21
N LYS A 143 -10.28 5.48 -21.55
CA LYS A 143 -10.32 4.85 -22.86
C LYS A 143 -11.72 4.98 -23.42
N LEU A 144 -11.86 5.67 -24.54
CA LEU A 144 -13.08 5.65 -25.32
C LEU A 144 -12.99 4.52 -26.33
N GLN A 145 -13.90 3.56 -26.20
CA GLN A 145 -14.04 2.46 -27.13
C GLN A 145 -15.27 2.73 -28.00
N CYS A 146 -15.05 2.98 -29.28
CA CYS A 146 -16.13 3.14 -30.26
C CYS A 146 -16.46 1.78 -30.89
N LYS A 147 -17.61 1.66 -31.57
CA LYS A 147 -17.88 0.46 -32.39
C LYS A 147 -16.79 0.29 -33.45
N GLY A 148 -16.12 -0.86 -33.45
CA GLY A 148 -14.97 -1.18 -34.31
C GLY A 148 -13.67 -1.32 -33.50
N ASN A 149 -12.53 -1.23 -34.19
CA ASN A 149 -11.19 -1.25 -33.56
C ASN A 149 -10.68 0.16 -33.20
N ASP A 150 -11.50 1.19 -33.40
CA ASP A 150 -11.15 2.58 -33.11
C ASP A 150 -11.25 2.82 -31.60
N SER A 151 -10.15 3.29 -30.99
CA SER A 151 -10.15 3.73 -29.60
C SER A 151 -9.27 4.94 -29.39
N SER A 152 -9.68 5.79 -28.45
CA SER A 152 -8.92 6.98 -28.02
C SER A 152 -8.59 6.83 -26.55
N GLU A 153 -7.36 7.18 -26.15
CA GLU A 153 -6.88 7.02 -24.79
C GLU A 153 -6.33 8.34 -24.25
N LEU A 154 -6.72 8.70 -23.03
CA LEU A 154 -6.21 9.85 -22.30
C LEU A 154 -5.54 9.37 -21.00
N PRO A 155 -4.20 9.40 -20.89
CA PRO A 155 -3.51 9.01 -19.67
C PRO A 155 -3.87 9.94 -18.51
N LEU A 156 -3.87 9.39 -17.29
CA LEU A 156 -4.17 10.09 -16.05
C LEU A 156 -3.08 9.84 -15.01
N GLN A 157 -2.76 10.89 -14.24
CA GLN A 157 -1.88 10.86 -13.09
C GLN A 157 -2.73 10.88 -11.81
N ILE A 158 -2.93 9.72 -11.19
CA ILE A 158 -3.68 9.62 -9.94
C ILE A 158 -2.71 9.75 -8.76
N VAL A 159 -3.09 10.53 -7.76
CA VAL A 159 -2.45 10.58 -6.44
C VAL A 159 -3.41 9.93 -5.45
N SER A 160 -2.94 8.98 -4.64
CA SER A 160 -3.77 8.36 -3.60
C SER A 160 -4.33 9.40 -2.64
N LYS A 161 -5.51 9.10 -2.09
CA LYS A 161 -6.14 9.93 -1.06
C LYS A 161 -5.17 10.09 0.12
N PRO A 162 -4.93 11.33 0.62
CA PRO A 162 -4.10 11.56 1.78
C PRO A 162 -4.58 10.74 2.98
N TYR A 163 -3.64 10.11 3.69
CA TYR A 163 -3.98 9.42 4.92
C TYR A 163 -4.30 10.45 6.01
N THR A 164 -5.48 10.35 6.60
CA THR A 164 -5.98 11.27 7.64
C THR A 164 -6.05 10.63 9.04
N GLY A 165 -5.69 9.35 9.16
CA GLY A 165 -5.73 8.66 10.44
C GLY A 165 -4.64 9.15 11.40
N PRO A 166 -4.71 8.74 12.68
CA PRO A 166 -3.72 9.12 13.67
C PRO A 166 -2.33 8.55 13.33
N PRO A 167 -1.25 9.14 13.87
CA PRO A 167 0.08 8.56 13.84
C PRO A 167 0.07 7.15 14.44
N LEU A 168 0.86 6.25 13.85
CA LEU A 168 1.00 4.87 14.35
C LEU A 168 2.38 4.68 14.98
N PRO A 169 2.53 4.92 16.29
CA PRO A 169 3.81 4.73 16.96
C PRO A 169 4.19 3.26 17.02
N HIS A 170 5.48 2.96 16.96
CA HIS A 170 5.99 1.60 17.10
C HIS A 170 7.18 1.54 18.07
N LEU A 171 6.93 0.87 19.20
CA LEU A 171 7.93 0.55 20.19
C LEU A 171 8.54 -0.82 19.88
N VAL A 172 9.76 -0.82 19.38
CA VAL A 172 10.51 -2.02 18.99
C VAL A 172 10.95 -2.78 20.23
N GLN A 173 10.73 -4.10 20.22
CA GLN A 173 11.24 -4.99 21.27
C GLN A 173 12.78 -4.92 21.33
N PRO A 174 13.38 -4.87 22.54
CA PRO A 174 14.82 -4.95 22.71
C PRO A 174 15.39 -6.20 22.06
N VAL A 175 16.33 -6.03 21.13
CA VAL A 175 17.05 -7.11 20.47
C VAL A 175 18.45 -7.18 21.05
N THR A 176 18.75 -8.28 21.74
CA THR A 176 20.10 -8.57 22.26
C THR A 176 20.86 -9.41 21.25
N SER A 177 21.94 -8.86 20.70
CA SER A 177 22.82 -9.54 19.74
C SER A 177 24.15 -9.92 20.38
N PRO A 178 24.62 -11.17 20.24
CA PRO A 178 25.96 -11.55 20.68
C PRO A 178 27.01 -10.86 19.81
N VAL A 179 28.02 -10.29 20.46
CA VAL A 179 29.15 -9.66 19.80
C VAL A 179 30.29 -10.66 19.73
N LEU A 180 30.64 -11.09 18.51
CA LEU A 180 31.68 -12.10 18.27
C LEU A 180 32.86 -11.45 17.53
N LEU A 181 34.08 -11.71 18.00
CA LEU A 181 35.31 -11.38 17.27
C LEU A 181 35.71 -12.57 16.41
N CYS A 182 36.01 -12.33 15.13
CA CYS A 182 36.42 -13.37 14.17
C CYS A 182 35.49 -14.58 14.21
N CYS A 183 34.18 -14.32 14.13
CA CYS A 183 33.04 -15.25 14.14
C CYS A 183 32.85 -16.18 15.37
N CYS A 184 33.83 -16.38 16.25
CA CYS A 184 33.73 -17.40 17.30
C CYS A 184 34.13 -16.96 18.71
N VAL A 185 34.80 -15.83 18.89
CA VAL A 185 35.24 -15.39 20.22
C VAL A 185 34.21 -14.43 20.82
N PRO A 186 33.43 -14.84 21.83
CA PRO A 186 32.44 -13.98 22.45
C PRO A 186 33.12 -12.79 23.14
N LYS A 187 32.63 -11.59 22.83
CA LYS A 187 33.06 -10.32 23.42
C LYS A 187 32.00 -9.70 24.33
N GLY A 188 30.85 -10.35 24.47
CA GLY A 188 29.69 -9.87 25.22
C GLY A 188 28.47 -9.72 24.30
N SER A 189 27.57 -8.80 24.63
CA SER A 189 26.34 -8.56 23.87
C SER A 189 26.00 -7.08 23.79
N ILE A 190 25.26 -6.69 22.77
CA ILE A 190 24.66 -5.36 22.65
C ILE A 190 23.16 -5.54 22.55
N THR A 191 22.41 -4.80 23.36
CA THR A 191 20.95 -4.76 23.32
C THR A 191 20.51 -3.42 22.74
N VAL A 192 19.63 -3.45 21.74
CA VAL A 192 19.10 -2.25 21.07
C VAL A 192 17.58 -2.29 21.06
N ALA A 193 16.93 -1.18 21.41
CA ALA A 193 15.51 -0.94 21.23
C ALA A 193 15.29 0.45 20.63
N ALA A 194 14.14 0.66 20.01
CA ALA A 194 13.80 1.96 19.46
C ALA A 194 12.32 2.25 19.63
N ASN A 195 11.97 3.54 19.68
CA ASN A 195 10.60 4.00 19.53
C ASN A 195 10.52 4.87 18.28
N VAL A 196 9.62 4.50 17.40
CA VAL A 196 9.35 5.25 16.17
C VAL A 196 8.04 5.98 16.37
N SER A 197 8.09 7.31 16.41
CA SER A 197 6.93 8.16 16.67
C SER A 197 5.75 7.91 15.73
N ASN A 198 6.02 7.64 14.45
CA ASN A 198 5.00 7.33 13.47
C ASN A 198 5.56 6.46 12.34
N THR A 199 5.00 5.26 12.18
CA THR A 199 5.35 4.32 11.11
C THR A 199 4.58 4.56 9.81
N ARG A 200 3.55 5.41 9.81
CA ARG A 200 2.79 5.85 8.62
C ARG A 200 3.14 7.30 8.27
N ILE A 201 4.02 7.50 7.30
CA ILE A 201 4.61 8.82 7.04
C ILE A 201 4.44 9.23 5.59
N ALA A 202 4.15 10.51 5.35
CA ALA A 202 4.07 11.05 4.00
C ALA A 202 5.43 11.56 3.48
N PRO A 203 5.67 11.57 2.16
CA PRO A 203 6.79 12.28 1.57
C PRO A 203 6.86 13.75 2.04
N GLY A 204 8.07 14.26 2.24
CA GLY A 204 8.34 15.61 2.78
C GLY A 204 8.20 15.74 4.30
N LYS A 205 7.62 14.75 5.00
CA LYS A 205 7.47 14.77 6.46
C LYS A 205 8.68 14.15 7.15
N GLN A 206 8.81 14.46 8.44
CA GLN A 206 9.87 13.95 9.30
C GLN A 206 9.35 12.84 10.20
N ILE A 207 10.19 11.84 10.45
CA ILE A 207 9.96 10.76 11.41
C ILE A 207 10.98 10.91 12.55
N ALA A 208 10.49 10.99 13.79
CA ALA A 208 11.32 10.98 14.97
C ALA A 208 11.53 9.53 15.45
N VAL A 209 12.78 9.20 15.76
CA VAL A 209 13.22 7.88 16.20
C VAL A 209 14.04 8.04 17.48
N ASP A 210 13.55 7.47 18.58
CA ASP A 210 14.25 7.42 19.86
C ASP A 210 15.00 6.09 19.97
N LEU A 211 16.25 6.13 20.40
CA LEU A 211 17.11 4.94 20.53
C LEU A 211 17.52 4.70 21.98
N GLY A 212 17.29 3.47 22.44
CA GLY A 212 17.93 2.93 23.64
C GLY A 212 18.88 1.82 23.25
N ALA A 213 20.15 1.92 23.63
CA ALA A 213 21.08 0.82 23.44
C ALA A 213 22.01 0.67 24.64
N LYS A 214 22.29 -0.58 25.00
CA LYS A 214 23.17 -0.96 26.10
C LYS A 214 24.24 -1.90 25.57
N ASN A 215 25.50 -1.49 25.68
CA ASN A 215 26.64 -2.28 25.28
C ASN A 215 27.22 -3.02 26.50
N GLU A 216 26.97 -4.32 26.57
CA GLU A 216 27.56 -5.24 27.55
C GLU A 216 28.71 -6.05 26.91
N SER A 217 29.46 -5.43 26.00
CA SER A 217 30.59 -6.04 25.31
C SER A 217 31.87 -5.24 25.47
N SER A 218 33.01 -5.90 25.30
CA SER A 218 34.32 -5.24 25.24
C SER A 218 34.58 -4.56 23.89
N SER A 219 33.69 -4.73 22.90
CA SER A 219 33.84 -4.12 21.59
C SER A 219 33.22 -2.72 21.57
N GLN A 220 33.93 -1.76 20.99
CA GLN A 220 33.44 -0.40 20.85
C GLN A 220 32.37 -0.34 19.76
N VAL A 221 31.30 0.42 19.99
CA VAL A 221 30.38 0.83 18.93
C VAL A 221 30.93 2.09 18.27
N ASN A 222 31.21 2.02 16.97
CA ASN A 222 31.81 3.13 16.22
C ASN A 222 30.77 4.18 15.85
N VAL A 223 29.62 3.72 15.33
CA VAL A 223 28.50 4.56 14.91
C VAL A 223 27.22 3.75 14.99
N ILE A 224 26.11 4.40 15.33
CA ILE A 224 24.78 3.83 15.15
C ILE A 224 24.07 4.67 14.10
N SER A 225 23.60 4.04 13.02
CA SER A 225 22.90 4.74 11.94
C SER A 225 21.47 4.25 11.82
N ALA A 226 20.56 5.19 11.54
CA ALA A 226 19.20 4.93 11.08
C ALA A 226 19.14 5.14 9.57
N VAL A 227 18.67 4.15 8.83
CA VAL A 227 18.60 4.17 7.36
C VAL A 227 17.23 3.70 6.91
N ILE A 228 16.53 4.50 6.10
CA ILE A 228 15.28 4.07 5.47
C ILE A 228 15.60 3.45 4.13
N HIS A 229 15.20 2.19 3.98
CA HIS A 229 15.30 1.43 2.73
C HIS A 229 13.93 1.32 2.06
N GLN A 230 13.90 1.56 0.75
CA GLN A 230 12.78 1.24 -0.12
C GLN A 230 13.13 0.00 -0.92
N ARG A 231 12.24 -0.99 -0.92
CA ARG A 231 12.35 -2.20 -1.72
C ARG A 231 11.17 -2.25 -2.68
N ILE A 232 11.48 -2.19 -3.98
CA ILE A 232 10.50 -2.32 -5.07
C ILE A 232 10.71 -3.69 -5.68
N HIS A 233 9.74 -4.57 -5.53
CA HIS A 233 9.74 -5.91 -6.11
C HIS A 233 8.64 -5.98 -7.16
N TRP A 234 8.94 -6.55 -8.33
CA TRP A 234 7.94 -6.81 -9.35
C TRP A 234 8.17 -8.16 -10.02
N LYS A 235 7.09 -8.79 -10.47
CA LYS A 235 7.15 -10.12 -11.08
C LYS A 235 6.29 -10.22 -12.32
N ALA A 236 6.77 -11.00 -13.29
CA ALA A 236 6.04 -11.38 -14.49
C ALA A 236 6.26 -12.89 -14.70
N ASN A 237 5.17 -13.66 -14.79
CA ASN A 237 5.21 -15.12 -14.85
C ASN A 237 6.04 -15.73 -13.70
N SER A 238 7.02 -16.58 -14.04
CA SER A 238 7.97 -17.21 -13.11
C SER A 238 9.19 -16.34 -12.78
N HIS A 239 9.28 -15.13 -13.34
CA HIS A 239 10.44 -14.26 -13.17
C HIS A 239 10.09 -13.05 -12.29
N SER A 240 11.09 -12.58 -11.54
CA SER A 240 10.96 -11.40 -10.70
C SER A 240 12.21 -10.56 -10.74
N SER A 241 12.06 -9.27 -10.40
CA SER A 241 13.16 -8.35 -10.20
C SER A 241 12.91 -7.52 -8.96
N CYS A 242 13.99 -6.98 -8.39
CA CYS A 242 13.94 -6.22 -7.17
C CYS A 242 14.95 -5.08 -7.23
N ALA A 243 14.51 -3.87 -6.88
CA ALA A 243 15.38 -2.74 -6.62
C ALA A 243 15.38 -2.46 -5.10
N ASN A 244 16.56 -2.16 -4.56
CA ASN A 244 16.72 -1.72 -3.18
C ASN A 244 17.38 -0.34 -3.20
N GLU A 245 16.68 0.65 -2.67
CA GLU A 245 17.11 2.04 -2.66
C GLU A 245 17.28 2.52 -1.22
N LYS A 246 18.34 3.28 -0.97
CA LYS A 246 18.53 4.01 0.28
C LYS A 246 17.83 5.36 0.12
N ILE A 247 16.77 5.59 0.89
CA ILE A 247 15.95 6.80 0.79
C ILE A 247 16.57 7.95 1.58
N THR A 248 16.90 7.70 2.83
CA THR A 248 17.52 8.69 3.72
C THR A 248 18.28 7.98 4.84
N SER A 249 19.21 8.70 5.49
CA SER A 249 19.91 8.18 6.66
C SER A 249 20.36 9.29 7.59
N THR A 250 20.39 8.97 8.87
CA THR A 250 20.98 9.81 9.91
C THR A 250 21.81 8.95 10.89
N MET A 251 22.57 9.60 11.76
CA MET A 251 23.41 8.95 12.76
C MET A 251 22.97 9.38 14.16
N PHE A 252 22.93 8.43 15.08
CA PHE A 252 22.72 8.71 16.50
C PHE A 252 24.03 9.11 17.16
N ARG A 253 23.92 9.85 18.26
CA ARG A 253 25.06 10.09 19.13
C ARG A 253 25.40 8.82 19.90
N VAL A 254 26.68 8.50 20.05
CA VAL A 254 27.14 7.42 20.92
C VAL A 254 27.08 7.91 22.37
N THR A 255 26.25 7.27 23.21
CA THR A 255 26.12 7.57 24.65
C THR A 255 27.12 6.77 25.48
N GLU A 256 27.23 7.09 26.78
CA GLU A 256 28.10 6.35 27.70
C GLU A 256 27.73 4.86 27.81
N ASP A 257 26.44 4.53 27.79
CA ASP A 257 25.96 3.13 27.84
C ASP A 257 26.30 2.32 26.58
N MET A 258 26.66 2.98 25.49
CA MET A 258 27.06 2.36 24.22
C MET A 258 28.58 2.11 24.13
N ARG A 259 29.38 2.66 25.04
CA ARG A 259 30.84 2.46 25.05
C ARG A 259 31.20 1.03 25.41
N SER A 260 32.38 0.60 24.96
CA SER A 260 32.92 -0.71 25.34
C SER A 260 33.13 -0.81 26.84
N LYS A 261 32.85 -1.99 27.40
CA LYS A 261 33.12 -2.29 28.80
C LYS A 261 34.57 -2.74 28.98
N ASN A 262 35.20 -2.25 30.04
CA ASN A 262 36.52 -2.70 30.44
C ASN A 262 36.44 -4.13 31.04
N LYS A 263 37.60 -4.74 31.27
CA LYS A 263 37.69 -6.12 31.77
C LYS A 263 37.04 -6.31 33.14
N GLU A 264 37.06 -5.29 34.00
CA GLU A 264 36.47 -5.32 35.34
C GLU A 264 34.94 -5.32 35.27
N ALA A 265 34.36 -4.38 34.54
CA ALA A 265 32.92 -4.33 34.28
C ALA A 265 32.41 -5.61 33.63
N MET A 266 33.16 -6.20 32.69
CA MET A 266 32.81 -7.49 32.10
C MET A 266 32.80 -8.63 33.13
N ARG A 267 33.74 -8.63 34.10
CA ARG A 267 33.75 -9.61 35.19
C ARG A 267 32.57 -9.42 36.13
N GLU A 268 32.20 -8.19 36.44
CA GLU A 268 31.03 -7.88 37.28
C GLU A 268 29.72 -8.36 36.64
N ILE A 269 29.52 -8.05 35.35
CA ILE A 269 28.36 -8.53 34.58
C ILE A 269 28.31 -10.05 34.58
N GLN A 270 29.45 -10.72 34.39
CA GLN A 270 29.52 -12.18 34.41
C GLN A 270 29.24 -12.78 35.80
N GLN A 271 29.70 -12.14 36.88
CA GLN A 271 29.41 -12.53 38.26
C GLN A 271 27.93 -12.34 38.61
N GLN A 272 27.30 -11.26 38.12
CA GLN A 272 25.85 -11.05 38.28
C GLN A 272 25.05 -12.14 37.57
N LYS A 273 25.43 -12.47 36.32
CA LYS A 273 24.80 -13.54 35.53
C LYS A 273 24.97 -14.92 36.18
N SER A 274 26.15 -15.22 36.76
CA SER A 274 26.39 -16.52 37.40
C SER A 274 25.67 -16.68 38.75
N ARG A 275 25.55 -15.61 39.54
CA ARG A 275 24.76 -15.62 40.79
C ARG A 275 23.27 -15.90 40.54
N GLY A 276 22.72 -15.42 39.43
CA GLY A 276 21.32 -15.67 39.05
C GLY A 276 21.03 -17.10 38.58
N ALA A 277 22.05 -17.83 38.10
CA ALA A 277 21.85 -19.17 37.53
C ALA A 277 21.87 -20.32 38.56
N GLY A 278 22.50 -20.11 39.73
CA GLY A 278 22.78 -21.19 40.70
C GLY A 278 21.83 -21.30 41.90
N GLY A 279 20.95 -20.31 42.14
CA GLY A 279 20.05 -20.29 43.28
C GLY A 279 18.61 -20.54 42.86
N GLY A 280 18.07 -21.74 43.12
CA GLY A 280 16.73 -22.20 42.75
C GLY A 280 15.54 -21.47 43.40
N GLY A 281 15.63 -20.16 43.67
CA GLY A 281 14.53 -19.40 44.28
C GLY A 281 14.63 -17.87 44.24
N ALA A 282 15.74 -17.28 43.80
CA ALA A 282 15.87 -15.83 43.71
C ALA A 282 16.22 -15.44 42.28
N ARG A 283 15.24 -14.88 41.55
CA ARG A 283 15.45 -14.27 40.23
C ARG A 283 16.61 -13.27 40.37
N GLY A 284 17.75 -13.54 39.75
CA GLY A 284 18.80 -12.53 39.56
C GLY A 284 18.25 -11.30 38.85
N PRO A 285 19.02 -10.19 38.71
CA PRO A 285 18.56 -9.01 37.99
C PRO A 285 17.98 -9.46 36.65
N SER A 286 16.66 -9.39 36.57
CA SER A 286 15.91 -10.11 35.54
C SER A 286 16.22 -9.45 34.20
N SER A 287 16.09 -10.18 33.10
CA SER A 287 15.98 -9.57 31.77
C SER A 287 15.08 -8.33 31.77
N ASP A 288 14.06 -8.33 32.64
CA ASP A 288 13.14 -7.23 32.90
C ASP A 288 13.81 -5.93 33.37
N ASP A 289 14.87 -5.98 34.19
CA ASP A 289 15.55 -4.77 34.68
C ASP A 289 16.26 -4.06 33.51
N VAL A 290 16.95 -4.84 32.68
CA VAL A 290 17.60 -4.34 31.46
C VAL A 290 16.54 -3.80 30.49
N TYR A 291 15.40 -4.48 30.35
CA TYR A 291 14.31 -4.01 29.50
C TYR A 291 13.67 -2.72 30.02
N ARG A 292 13.44 -2.58 31.33
CA ARG A 292 12.90 -1.36 31.93
C ARG A 292 13.87 -0.20 31.79
N GLU A 293 15.17 -0.41 32.01
CA GLU A 293 16.20 0.60 31.80
C GLU A 293 16.23 1.08 30.34
N ILE A 294 16.25 0.15 29.38
CA ILE A 294 16.22 0.49 27.95
C ILE A 294 14.91 1.17 27.56
N LEU A 295 13.78 0.71 28.08
CA LEU A 295 12.47 1.31 27.83
C LEU A 295 12.42 2.74 28.34
N ASN A 296 12.96 3.01 29.53
CA ASN A 296 13.05 4.35 30.08
C ASN A 296 13.95 5.22 29.19
N ALA A 297 15.14 4.74 28.80
CA ALA A 297 16.03 5.47 27.90
C ALA A 297 15.37 5.83 26.54
N VAL A 298 14.56 4.91 26.00
CA VAL A 298 13.76 5.14 24.77
C VAL A 298 12.65 6.17 25.01
N ARG A 299 11.89 6.05 26.10
CA ARG A 299 10.76 6.94 26.43
C ARG A 299 11.20 8.35 26.78
N ASP A 300 12.35 8.49 27.42
CA ASP A 300 12.92 9.77 27.82
C ASP A 300 13.48 10.55 26.62
N GLY A 301 13.61 9.91 25.45
CA GLY A 301 14.04 10.56 24.21
C GLY A 301 15.48 11.08 24.24
N VAL A 302 16.33 10.54 25.13
CA VAL A 302 17.70 11.04 25.36
C VAL A 302 18.57 10.99 24.10
N ASN A 303 18.32 10.02 23.21
CA ASN A 303 19.03 9.86 21.95
C ASN A 303 18.04 9.78 20.77
N GLN A 304 17.39 10.90 20.51
CA GLN A 304 16.46 11.07 19.40
C GLN A 304 17.16 11.57 18.13
N VAL A 305 16.73 11.06 16.98
CA VAL A 305 17.06 11.61 15.66
C VAL A 305 15.81 11.79 14.81
N THR A 306 15.86 12.72 13.86
CA THR A 306 14.81 12.94 12.88
C THR A 306 15.30 12.56 11.48
N LEU A 307 14.46 11.85 10.71
CA LEU A 307 14.71 11.59 9.29
C LEU A 307 13.63 12.25 8.44
N THR A 308 14.02 12.98 7.40
CA THR A 308 13.08 13.54 6.42
C THR A 308 12.88 12.56 5.28
N ILE A 309 11.62 12.23 4.97
CA ILE A 309 11.27 11.43 3.79
C ILE A 309 11.36 12.34 2.56
N PRO A 310 12.20 12.01 1.55
CA PRO A 310 12.26 12.78 0.31
C PRO A 310 10.91 12.81 -0.42
N GLU A 311 10.57 13.92 -1.08
CA GLU A 311 9.33 14.07 -1.86
C GLU A 311 9.21 13.04 -3.00
N GLY A 312 10.34 12.55 -3.52
CA GLY A 312 10.38 11.53 -4.57
C GLY A 312 10.18 10.09 -4.09
N ALA A 313 10.07 9.85 -2.77
CA ALA A 313 9.85 8.52 -2.22
C ALA A 313 8.52 7.94 -2.74
N LYS A 314 8.53 6.67 -3.14
CA LYS A 314 7.32 6.02 -3.66
C LYS A 314 6.42 5.65 -2.49
N HIS A 315 5.11 5.75 -2.69
CA HIS A 315 4.14 5.28 -1.70
C HIS A 315 4.25 3.75 -1.54
N SER A 316 4.06 3.25 -0.33
CA SER A 316 3.97 1.81 -0.09
C SER A 316 2.76 1.26 -0.82
N TYR A 317 2.94 0.11 -1.46
CA TYR A 317 1.91 -0.51 -2.28
C TYR A 317 2.10 -2.02 -2.28
N MET A 318 1.02 -2.77 -2.20
CA MET A 318 1.06 -4.23 -2.32
C MET A 318 -0.03 -4.69 -3.27
N GLY A 319 0.31 -4.72 -4.55
CA GLY A 319 -0.47 -5.35 -5.61
C GLY A 319 -0.03 -6.77 -5.87
N ASN A 320 -0.54 -7.38 -6.95
CA ASN A 320 -0.18 -8.75 -7.30
C ASN A 320 1.11 -8.78 -8.10
N LEU A 321 1.35 -7.79 -8.96
CA LEU A 321 2.52 -7.74 -9.82
C LEU A 321 3.63 -6.87 -9.22
N VAL A 322 3.26 -5.88 -8.42
CA VAL A 322 4.17 -4.88 -7.84
C VAL A 322 4.02 -4.83 -6.33
N THR A 323 5.14 -4.82 -5.62
CA THR A 323 5.21 -4.61 -4.17
C THR A 323 6.27 -3.56 -3.84
N ILE A 324 5.87 -2.49 -3.17
CA ILE A 324 6.73 -1.43 -2.66
C ILE A 324 6.65 -1.45 -1.14
N THR A 325 7.77 -1.79 -0.50
CA THR A 325 7.88 -1.85 0.96
C THR A 325 8.97 -0.92 1.45
N HIS A 326 8.79 -0.41 2.66
CA HIS A 326 9.75 0.46 3.31
C HIS A 326 10.09 -0.08 4.69
N ARG A 327 11.35 0.07 5.07
CA ARG A 327 11.81 -0.27 6.41
C ARG A 327 12.85 0.71 6.91
N LEU A 328 12.75 1.06 8.18
CA LEU A 328 13.81 1.72 8.92
C LEU A 328 14.74 0.65 9.50
N CYS A 329 15.98 0.64 9.04
CA CYS A 329 17.07 -0.18 9.56
C CYS A 329 17.90 0.65 10.54
N ILE A 330 18.01 0.21 11.79
CA ILE A 330 18.91 0.82 12.77
C ILE A 330 20.04 -0.17 13.02
N LYS A 331 21.27 0.25 12.72
CA LYS A 331 22.45 -0.63 12.75
C LYS A 331 23.56 -0.05 13.60
N ALA A 332 24.02 -0.81 14.58
CA ALA A 332 25.19 -0.48 15.39
C ALA A 332 26.44 -1.05 14.72
N LYS A 333 27.29 -0.17 14.18
CA LYS A 333 28.53 -0.54 13.51
C LYS A 333 29.63 -0.79 14.53
N THR A 334 30.20 -1.99 14.46
CA THR A 334 31.34 -2.43 15.27
C THR A 334 32.62 -2.45 14.41
N PRO A 335 33.81 -2.62 15.01
CA PRO A 335 35.06 -2.79 14.27
C PRO A 335 35.03 -3.96 13.28
N SER A 336 35.99 -4.00 12.35
CA SER A 336 36.10 -5.09 11.37
C SER A 336 36.14 -6.47 12.06
N CYS A 337 35.51 -7.46 11.42
CA CYS A 337 35.37 -8.84 11.94
C CYS A 337 34.57 -8.96 13.25
N VAL A 338 33.74 -7.96 13.57
CA VAL A 338 32.78 -8.00 14.68
C VAL A 338 31.34 -7.94 14.14
N THR A 339 30.42 -8.66 14.79
CA THR A 339 28.99 -8.66 14.44
C THR A 339 28.38 -7.28 14.63
N ASP A 340 27.65 -6.76 13.63
CA ASP A 340 26.87 -5.53 13.72
C ASP A 340 25.41 -5.83 14.14
N PRO A 341 24.97 -5.47 15.36
CA PRO A 341 23.57 -5.56 15.75
C PRO A 341 22.67 -4.71 14.83
N GLU A 342 21.49 -5.23 14.49
CA GLU A 342 20.55 -4.57 13.59
C GLU A 342 19.11 -4.80 14.02
N ILE A 343 18.28 -3.76 13.99
CA ILE A 343 16.83 -3.84 14.12
C ILE A 343 16.16 -3.26 12.88
N ASN A 344 15.02 -3.83 12.50
CA ASN A 344 14.26 -3.44 11.32
C ASN A 344 12.83 -3.09 11.73
N VAL A 345 12.39 -1.89 11.38
CA VAL A 345 11.04 -1.39 11.65
C VAL A 345 10.30 -1.22 10.33
N PRO A 346 9.15 -1.87 10.12
CA PRO A 346 8.35 -1.65 8.91
C PRO A 346 7.81 -0.22 8.90
N LEU A 347 7.81 0.40 7.72
CA LEU A 347 7.23 1.72 7.49
C LEU A 347 6.21 1.63 6.35
N GLN A 348 5.20 2.48 6.42
CA GLN A 348 4.24 2.73 5.35
C GLN A 348 4.40 4.18 4.89
N ILE A 349 4.88 4.37 3.66
CA ILE A 349 4.86 5.68 3.02
C ILE A 349 3.49 5.90 2.41
N VAL A 350 2.71 6.82 2.98
CA VAL A 350 1.34 7.13 2.58
C VAL A 350 1.29 8.44 1.80
N SER A 351 0.18 8.71 1.12
CA SER A 351 -0.04 10.01 0.48
C SER A 351 -0.19 11.10 1.54
N GLY A 352 0.49 12.22 1.34
CA GLY A 352 0.40 13.41 2.20
C GLY A 352 -0.66 14.38 1.71
N MET A 353 -1.15 15.26 2.59
CA MET A 353 -1.95 16.40 2.16
C MET A 353 -1.11 17.27 1.22
N ILE A 354 -1.57 17.39 -0.03
CA ILE A 354 -0.96 18.29 -1.01
C ILE A 354 -1.16 19.70 -0.46
N SER A 355 -0.07 20.41 -0.20
CA SER A 355 -0.18 21.82 0.20
C SER A 355 -0.74 22.58 -1.01
N PRO A 356 -1.80 23.39 -0.85
CA PRO A 356 -2.38 24.12 -1.97
C PRO A 356 -1.31 24.98 -2.64
N GLY A 357 -0.90 24.61 -3.86
CA GLY A 357 0.16 25.28 -4.62
C GLY A 357 1.39 24.42 -4.97
N SER A 358 1.57 23.22 -4.40
CA SER A 358 2.64 22.32 -4.83
C SER A 358 2.22 21.59 -6.12
N THR A 359 2.85 21.90 -7.25
CA THR A 359 2.73 21.09 -8.46
C THR A 359 3.22 19.67 -8.17
N PRO A 360 2.42 18.62 -8.45
CA PRO A 360 2.85 17.26 -8.22
C PRO A 360 4.15 16.98 -9.00
N PRO A 361 5.11 16.24 -8.42
CA PRO A 361 6.34 15.90 -9.11
C PRO A 361 5.99 15.19 -10.42
N ILE A 362 6.37 15.81 -11.55
CA ILE A 362 6.22 15.20 -12.87
C ILE A 362 7.17 14.00 -12.89
N TYR A 363 6.66 12.81 -12.59
CA TYR A 363 7.41 11.60 -12.84
C TYR A 363 7.70 11.55 -14.32
N ALA A 364 8.97 11.33 -14.70
CA ALA A 364 9.38 11.19 -16.08
C ALA A 364 8.70 9.97 -16.72
N SER A 365 7.44 10.11 -17.11
CA SER A 365 6.83 9.26 -18.12
C SER A 365 7.61 9.51 -19.41
N ALA A 366 7.98 8.46 -20.11
CA ALA A 366 8.79 8.53 -21.34
C ALA A 366 8.11 9.31 -22.50
N THR A 367 6.98 9.95 -22.27
CA THR A 367 6.31 10.86 -23.21
C THR A 367 5.75 12.07 -22.44
N PRO A 368 6.03 13.31 -22.88
CA PRO A 368 5.39 14.49 -22.31
C PRO A 368 3.89 14.43 -22.55
N MET A 369 3.09 14.69 -21.50
CA MET A 369 1.65 14.82 -21.67
C MET A 369 1.33 16.10 -22.46
N PRO A 370 0.44 16.06 -23.47
CA PRO A 370 -0.04 17.29 -24.11
C PRO A 370 -0.78 18.14 -23.08
N THR A 371 -0.28 19.35 -22.81
CA THR A 371 -0.80 20.27 -21.77
C THR A 371 -1.83 21.27 -22.29
N ALA A 372 -2.07 21.32 -23.61
CA ALA A 372 -3.08 22.17 -24.21
C ALA A 372 -4.25 21.33 -24.72
N ASN A 373 -5.47 21.87 -24.59
CA ASN A 373 -6.65 21.34 -25.28
C ASN A 373 -6.41 21.45 -26.79
N VAL A 374 -5.92 20.36 -27.40
CA VAL A 374 -5.78 20.28 -28.85
C VAL A 374 -7.16 19.96 -29.40
N TYR A 375 -7.85 21.01 -29.85
CA TYR A 375 -9.07 20.81 -30.63
C TYR A 375 -8.73 20.13 -31.97
N PRO A 376 -9.56 19.21 -32.47
CA PRO A 376 -9.37 18.66 -33.80
C PRO A 376 -9.32 19.76 -34.87
N ASP A 377 -8.54 19.55 -35.93
CA ASP A 377 -8.49 20.47 -37.06
C ASP A 377 -9.91 20.73 -37.62
N GLY A 378 -10.27 22.01 -37.76
CA GLY A 378 -11.60 22.44 -38.21
C GLY A 378 -12.68 22.52 -37.12
N TRP A 379 -12.35 22.22 -35.86
CA TRP A 379 -13.28 22.39 -34.74
C TRP A 379 -13.47 23.86 -34.38
N ASN A 380 -14.68 24.39 -34.61
CA ASN A 380 -15.05 25.74 -34.19
C ASN A 380 -15.89 25.67 -32.91
N PRO A 381 -15.40 26.15 -31.75
CA PRO A 381 -16.14 26.09 -30.48
C PRO A 381 -17.48 26.82 -30.51
N ASN A 382 -17.67 27.77 -31.44
CA ASN A 382 -18.93 28.51 -31.59
C ASN A 382 -20.03 27.70 -32.31
N ASN A 383 -19.68 26.60 -33.00
CA ASN A 383 -20.63 25.77 -33.75
C ASN A 383 -20.87 24.39 -33.09
N VAL A 384 -20.50 24.25 -31.81
CA VAL A 384 -20.63 22.99 -31.09
C VAL A 384 -22.03 22.84 -30.54
N THR A 385 -22.69 21.73 -30.87
CA THR A 385 -23.93 21.35 -30.21
C THR A 385 -23.56 20.67 -28.88
N THR A 386 -23.73 21.38 -27.77
CA THR A 386 -23.57 20.81 -26.44
C THR A 386 -24.81 20.00 -26.09
N ILE A 387 -24.63 18.70 -25.84
CA ILE A 387 -25.70 17.85 -25.31
C ILE A 387 -25.78 18.13 -23.80
N PRO A 388 -26.93 18.53 -23.25
CA PRO A 388 -27.04 18.86 -21.84
C PRO A 388 -26.65 17.65 -20.98
N VAL A 389 -25.86 17.90 -19.94
CA VAL A 389 -25.51 16.89 -18.94
C VAL A 389 -26.79 16.44 -18.26
N VAL A 390 -27.25 15.22 -18.54
CA VAL A 390 -28.06 14.52 -17.55
C VAL A 390 -27.04 13.97 -16.55
N GLN A 391 -27.07 14.45 -15.30
CA GLN A 391 -26.21 13.88 -14.27
C GLN A 391 -26.45 12.38 -14.23
N ALA A 392 -25.47 11.61 -14.68
CA ALA A 392 -25.54 10.16 -14.58
C ALA A 392 -25.46 9.82 -13.09
N SER A 393 -26.62 9.65 -12.45
CA SER A 393 -26.75 9.18 -11.08
C SER A 393 -26.32 7.72 -10.93
N TYR A 394 -25.97 7.06 -12.03
CA TYR A 394 -25.55 5.66 -12.09
C TYR A 394 -24.11 5.58 -12.60
N VAL A 395 -23.21 5.08 -11.77
CA VAL A 395 -21.89 4.62 -12.22
C VAL A 395 -22.08 3.23 -12.79
N GLY A 396 -21.51 2.96 -13.98
CA GLY A 396 -21.55 1.62 -14.57
C GLY A 396 -20.85 0.59 -13.66
N PRO A 397 -20.92 -0.71 -14.00
CA PRO A 397 -20.23 -1.74 -13.23
C PRO A 397 -18.74 -1.39 -13.11
N VAL A 398 -18.24 -1.47 -11.87
CA VAL A 398 -16.82 -1.33 -11.53
C VAL A 398 -16.31 -2.71 -11.18
N SER A 399 -15.24 -3.14 -11.85
CA SER A 399 -14.52 -4.37 -11.50
C SER A 399 -13.15 -4.01 -10.93
N TYR A 400 -12.81 -4.61 -9.79
CA TYR A 400 -11.47 -4.52 -9.20
C TYR A 400 -10.73 -5.84 -9.38
N GLY A 401 -9.42 -5.77 -9.55
CA GLY A 401 -8.56 -6.96 -9.58
C GLY A 401 -8.82 -7.90 -10.77
N GLY A 402 -8.38 -7.50 -11.96
CA GLY A 402 -8.41 -8.38 -13.14
C GLY A 402 -7.44 -9.57 -13.05
N ASN A 403 -7.61 -10.53 -13.95
CA ASN A 403 -6.64 -11.60 -14.15
C ASN A 403 -5.31 -11.04 -14.68
N GLU A 404 -4.22 -11.72 -14.37
CA GLU A 404 -2.92 -11.45 -14.95
C GLU A 404 -2.94 -11.79 -16.45
N VAL A 405 -2.55 -10.83 -17.29
CA VAL A 405 -2.50 -10.99 -18.76
C VAL A 405 -1.05 -10.89 -19.20
N THR A 406 -0.57 -11.94 -19.86
CA THR A 406 0.77 -11.96 -20.47
C THR A 406 0.74 -11.28 -21.84
N SER A 407 1.88 -10.76 -22.30
CA SER A 407 1.98 -10.01 -23.57
C SER A 407 1.40 -10.75 -24.78
N HIS A 408 1.49 -12.08 -24.82
CA HIS A 408 0.94 -12.89 -25.91
C HIS A 408 -0.60 -12.89 -25.96
N GLN A 409 -1.29 -12.63 -24.85
CA GLN A 409 -2.75 -12.67 -24.74
C GLN A 409 -3.43 -11.30 -24.85
N GLU A 410 -2.68 -10.20 -24.67
CA GLU A 410 -3.24 -8.84 -24.67
C GLU A 410 -3.88 -8.45 -26.02
N ILE A 411 -3.37 -9.01 -27.13
CA ILE A 411 -3.89 -8.77 -28.48
C ILE A 411 -5.32 -9.33 -28.64
N MET A 412 -5.66 -10.44 -27.97
CA MET A 412 -6.97 -11.07 -28.13
C MET A 412 -8.02 -10.58 -27.11
N ASN A 413 -7.61 -10.21 -25.89
CA ASN A 413 -8.55 -9.90 -24.81
C ASN A 413 -9.00 -8.42 -24.74
N SER A 414 -8.40 -7.52 -25.52
CA SER A 414 -8.79 -6.10 -25.52
C SER A 414 -10.21 -5.84 -26.07
N ALA A 415 -10.80 -6.83 -26.75
CA ALA A 415 -12.17 -6.82 -27.25
C ALA A 415 -13.20 -7.49 -26.32
N ASN A 416 -12.78 -8.04 -25.18
CA ASN A 416 -13.72 -8.65 -24.25
C ASN A 416 -14.60 -7.56 -23.62
N VAL A 417 -15.86 -7.60 -24.02
CA VAL A 417 -16.99 -6.83 -23.51
C VAL A 417 -16.91 -6.85 -21.99
N VAL A 418 -16.75 -5.68 -21.36
CA VAL A 418 -17.03 -5.55 -19.92
C VAL A 418 -18.45 -6.07 -19.77
N PRO A 419 -18.68 -7.17 -19.03
CA PRO A 419 -20.02 -7.67 -18.87
C PRO A 419 -20.87 -6.50 -18.41
N THR A 420 -21.91 -6.18 -19.17
CA THR A 420 -23.00 -5.30 -18.76
C THR A 420 -23.80 -6.03 -17.68
N ALA A 421 -23.10 -6.52 -16.65
CA ALA A 421 -23.71 -7.11 -15.50
C ALA A 421 -24.60 -6.01 -14.91
N PRO A 422 -25.91 -6.25 -14.77
CA PRO A 422 -26.74 -5.35 -13.99
C PRO A 422 -26.09 -5.16 -12.61
N PRO A 423 -26.37 -4.03 -11.92
CA PRO A 423 -25.83 -3.81 -10.59
C PRO A 423 -26.11 -5.07 -9.78
N LEU A 424 -25.07 -5.60 -9.11
CA LEU A 424 -25.17 -6.85 -8.35
C LEU A 424 -26.44 -6.76 -7.50
N PRO A 425 -27.40 -7.68 -7.69
CA PRO A 425 -28.62 -7.64 -6.89
C PRO A 425 -28.19 -7.66 -5.43
N LYS A 426 -28.86 -6.84 -4.60
CA LYS A 426 -28.63 -6.88 -3.15
C LYS A 426 -28.65 -8.34 -2.72
N PRO A 427 -27.68 -8.77 -1.89
CA PRO A 427 -27.57 -10.18 -1.53
C PRO A 427 -28.90 -10.65 -0.95
N THR A 428 -29.42 -11.76 -1.46
CA THR A 428 -30.66 -12.36 -0.96
C THR A 428 -30.52 -12.80 0.50
N GLU A 429 -29.28 -13.06 0.93
CA GLU A 429 -28.94 -13.48 2.29
C GLU A 429 -27.72 -12.71 2.81
N TYR A 430 -27.87 -12.12 4.00
CA TYR A 430 -26.81 -11.42 4.71
C TYR A 430 -26.14 -12.38 5.70
N ASN A 431 -24.99 -12.94 5.30
CA ASN A 431 -24.21 -13.88 6.11
C ASN A 431 -22.71 -13.68 5.88
N PHE A 432 -21.87 -14.25 6.75
CA PHE A 432 -20.42 -14.08 6.68
C PHE A 432 -19.77 -14.59 5.37
N PRO A 433 -20.16 -15.75 4.79
CA PRO A 433 -19.67 -16.16 3.49
C PRO A 433 -19.96 -15.16 2.36
N ASN A 434 -21.14 -14.54 2.35
CA ASN A 434 -21.46 -13.51 1.36
C ASN A 434 -20.70 -12.20 1.63
N LEU A 435 -20.45 -11.85 2.89
CA LEU A 435 -19.56 -10.74 3.23
C LEU A 435 -18.17 -10.93 2.60
N LEU A 436 -17.59 -12.13 2.73
CA LEU A 436 -16.27 -12.40 2.15
C LEU A 436 -16.26 -12.26 0.62
N LYS A 437 -17.33 -12.65 -0.07
CA LYS A 437 -17.45 -12.45 -1.53
C LYS A 437 -17.50 -10.97 -1.92
N GLU A 438 -18.22 -10.16 -1.15
CA GLU A 438 -18.25 -8.71 -1.35
C GLU A 438 -16.83 -8.11 -1.17
N LEU A 439 -16.11 -8.53 -0.13
CA LEU A 439 -14.75 -8.06 0.14
C LEU A 439 -13.73 -8.55 -0.90
N ASP A 440 -13.92 -9.73 -1.50
CA ASP A 440 -13.03 -10.23 -2.55
C ASP A 440 -13.12 -9.41 -3.85
N SER A 441 -14.18 -8.62 -4.00
CA SER A 441 -14.40 -7.75 -5.15
C SER A 441 -13.91 -6.31 -4.95
N CYS A 442 -13.31 -5.98 -3.80
CA CYS A 442 -12.88 -4.63 -3.47
C CYS A 442 -11.36 -4.48 -3.44
N LEU A 443 -10.87 -3.25 -3.62
CA LEU A 443 -9.45 -2.93 -3.53
C LEU A 443 -9.03 -2.62 -2.08
N SER A 444 -9.89 -1.93 -1.31
CA SER A 444 -9.71 -1.68 0.13
C SER A 444 -10.84 -2.29 0.97
N ILE A 445 -10.47 -3.29 1.79
CA ILE A 445 -11.39 -3.94 2.73
C ILE A 445 -11.94 -2.94 3.74
N LYS A 446 -11.11 -2.03 4.25
CA LYS A 446 -11.55 -1.01 5.21
C LYS A 446 -12.67 -0.15 4.64
N PHE A 447 -12.45 0.41 3.44
CA PHE A 447 -13.45 1.26 2.79
C PHE A 447 -14.73 0.49 2.49
N LYS A 448 -14.60 -0.75 2.01
CA LYS A 448 -15.77 -1.60 1.75
C LYS A 448 -16.53 -1.91 3.03
N LEU A 449 -15.85 -2.19 4.15
CA LEU A 449 -16.50 -2.38 5.44
C LEU A 449 -17.21 -1.11 5.92
N GLU A 450 -16.61 0.07 5.79
CA GLU A 450 -17.25 1.36 6.10
C GLU A 450 -18.53 1.58 5.28
N GLU A 451 -18.49 1.27 3.98
CA GLU A 451 -19.67 1.30 3.11
C GLU A 451 -20.75 0.31 3.58
N LEU A 452 -20.37 -0.95 3.82
CA LEU A 452 -21.30 -2.00 4.25
C LEU A 452 -21.95 -1.68 5.59
N LEU A 453 -21.24 -0.99 6.50
CA LEU A 453 -21.77 -0.57 7.80
C LEU A 453 -22.88 0.48 7.71
N THR A 454 -23.09 1.10 6.54
CA THR A 454 -24.26 1.94 6.29
C THR A 454 -25.55 1.13 6.13
N ASP A 455 -25.47 -0.17 5.82
CA ASP A 455 -26.60 -1.09 5.78
C ASP A 455 -26.79 -1.78 7.14
N PRO A 456 -27.95 -1.63 7.80
CA PRO A 456 -28.25 -2.28 9.09
C PRO A 456 -28.09 -3.80 9.08
N HIS A 457 -28.36 -4.47 7.95
CA HIS A 457 -28.26 -5.92 7.85
C HIS A 457 -26.81 -6.39 7.93
N TRP A 458 -25.89 -5.71 7.23
CA TRP A 458 -24.46 -5.99 7.32
C TRP A 458 -23.90 -5.67 8.70
N LYS A 459 -24.37 -4.57 9.32
CA LYS A 459 -24.01 -4.24 10.70
C LYS A 459 -24.41 -5.36 11.66
N SER A 460 -25.58 -5.98 11.47
CA SER A 460 -26.00 -7.14 12.26
C SER A 460 -25.05 -8.33 12.08
N VAL A 461 -24.69 -8.68 10.84
CA VAL A 461 -23.72 -9.75 10.56
C VAL A 461 -22.39 -9.46 11.25
N LEU A 462 -21.84 -8.27 11.06
CA LEU A 462 -20.55 -7.84 11.62
C LEU A 462 -20.53 -7.80 13.16
N SER A 463 -21.66 -7.47 13.80
CA SER A 463 -21.78 -7.50 15.27
C SER A 463 -21.78 -8.91 15.87
N SER A 464 -22.04 -9.93 15.05
CA SER A 464 -22.18 -11.33 15.45
C SER A 464 -21.01 -12.23 15.06
N ILE A 465 -19.98 -11.68 14.40
CA ILE A 465 -18.83 -12.45 13.91
C ILE A 465 -18.07 -13.10 15.05
N GLN A 466 -17.67 -14.35 14.86
CA GLN A 466 -16.87 -15.12 15.82
C GLN A 466 -15.38 -14.77 15.74
N PRO A 467 -14.55 -15.14 16.73
CA PRO A 467 -13.10 -14.83 16.70
C PRO A 467 -12.40 -15.29 15.41
N GLN A 468 -12.76 -16.47 14.89
CA GLN A 468 -12.16 -17.00 13.67
C GLN A 468 -12.59 -16.25 12.41
N GLU A 469 -13.83 -15.77 12.38
CA GLU A 469 -14.35 -14.92 11.31
C GLU A 469 -13.67 -13.55 11.33
N PHE A 470 -13.46 -12.98 12.52
CA PHE A 470 -12.67 -11.76 12.71
C PHE A 470 -11.26 -11.90 12.15
N ILE A 471 -10.56 -13.00 12.50
CA ILE A 471 -9.22 -13.29 11.97
C ILE A 471 -9.25 -13.40 10.43
N THR A 472 -10.28 -14.04 9.89
CA THR A 472 -10.43 -14.19 8.43
C THR A 472 -10.52 -12.84 7.73
N LEU A 473 -11.24 -11.87 8.31
CA LEU A 473 -11.29 -10.49 7.79
C LEU A 473 -9.92 -9.81 7.87
N LEU A 474 -9.19 -9.97 8.96
CA LEU A 474 -7.83 -9.43 9.09
C LEU A 474 -6.86 -10.06 8.07
N GLN A 475 -6.96 -11.36 7.83
CA GLN A 475 -6.09 -12.09 6.89
C GLN A 475 -6.38 -11.77 5.43
N LYS A 476 -7.61 -11.37 5.09
CA LYS A 476 -7.95 -10.84 3.75
C LYS A 476 -7.26 -9.49 3.49
N THR A 477 -6.88 -8.77 4.54
CA THR A 477 -6.22 -7.47 4.42
C THR A 477 -4.78 -7.66 3.98
N MET A 478 -4.44 -7.08 2.82
CA MET A 478 -3.11 -7.21 2.24
C MET A 478 -2.07 -6.57 3.17
N MET A 479 -2.17 -5.27 3.44
CA MET A 479 -1.16 -4.56 4.23
C MET A 479 -1.38 -4.80 5.73
N ASP A 480 -0.32 -5.19 6.44
CA ASP A 480 -0.36 -5.39 7.90
C ASP A 480 -0.88 -4.14 8.63
N PHE A 481 -0.42 -2.97 8.21
CA PHE A 481 -0.86 -1.68 8.76
C PHE A 481 -2.39 -1.59 8.81
N ASP A 482 -3.08 -1.93 7.72
CA ASP A 482 -4.53 -1.73 7.58
C ASP A 482 -5.33 -2.69 8.48
N LYS A 483 -4.72 -3.78 8.97
CA LYS A 483 -5.36 -4.72 9.90
C LYS A 483 -5.74 -4.04 11.22
N LEU A 484 -4.93 -3.09 11.70
CA LEU A 484 -5.24 -2.35 12.92
C LEU A 484 -6.46 -1.43 12.71
N ASP A 485 -6.54 -0.76 11.58
CA ASP A 485 -7.68 0.10 11.23
C ASP A 485 -8.97 -0.72 11.15
N ILE A 486 -8.91 -1.91 10.55
CA ILE A 486 -10.04 -2.83 10.48
C ILE A 486 -10.42 -3.32 11.87
N ALA A 487 -9.45 -3.63 12.74
CA ALA A 487 -9.76 -4.00 14.10
C ALA A 487 -10.41 -2.84 14.88
N GLN A 488 -9.93 -1.62 14.74
CA GLN A 488 -10.53 -0.42 15.35
C GLN A 488 -11.95 -0.17 14.83
N LEU A 489 -12.23 -0.49 13.57
CA LEU A 489 -13.57 -0.40 12.99
C LEU A 489 -14.51 -1.49 13.55
N LEU A 490 -14.01 -2.72 13.71
CA LEU A 490 -14.84 -3.89 14.05
C LEU A 490 -15.03 -4.10 15.56
N CYS A 491 -14.02 -3.85 16.39
CA CYS A 491 -14.11 -4.08 17.85
C CYS A 491 -15.32 -3.40 18.51
N PRO A 492 -15.64 -2.11 18.21
CA PRO A 492 -16.80 -1.43 18.80
C PRO A 492 -18.16 -2.03 18.41
N LEU A 493 -18.21 -2.84 17.34
CA LEU A 493 -19.45 -3.41 16.82
C LEU A 493 -19.83 -4.73 17.51
N ILE A 494 -18.87 -5.40 18.13
CA ILE A 494 -19.07 -6.73 18.71
C ILE A 494 -19.43 -6.58 20.19
N HIS A 495 -20.70 -6.80 20.52
CA HIS A 495 -21.22 -6.62 21.87
C HIS A 495 -20.54 -7.51 22.93
N ASN A 496 -20.11 -8.70 22.55
CA ASN A 496 -19.45 -9.68 23.43
C ASN A 496 -17.98 -9.87 23.03
N PHE A 497 -17.25 -8.79 22.78
CA PHE A 497 -15.83 -8.86 22.48
C PHE A 497 -15.07 -9.27 23.75
N THR A 498 -14.56 -10.51 23.82
CA THR A 498 -13.91 -11.07 25.02
C THR A 498 -12.39 -11.22 24.87
N CYS A 499 -11.69 -11.61 25.94
CA CYS A 499 -10.27 -11.94 25.91
C CYS A 499 -9.94 -13.00 24.84
N SER A 500 -10.86 -13.91 24.53
CA SER A 500 -10.65 -14.92 23.48
C SER A 500 -10.51 -14.31 22.08
N TYR A 501 -11.26 -13.23 21.77
CA TYR A 501 -11.06 -12.47 20.53
C TYR A 501 -9.66 -11.88 20.50
N SER A 502 -9.26 -11.20 21.58
CA SER A 502 -7.94 -10.57 21.65
C SER A 502 -6.81 -11.58 21.49
N VAL A 503 -6.88 -12.75 22.14
CA VAL A 503 -5.88 -13.81 21.98
C VAL A 503 -5.84 -14.33 20.53
N ALA A 504 -7.01 -14.59 19.94
CA ALA A 504 -7.12 -15.06 18.56
C ALA A 504 -6.49 -14.04 17.59
N ILE A 505 -6.81 -12.75 17.75
CA ILE A 505 -6.24 -11.66 16.95
C ILE A 505 -4.73 -11.58 17.14
N LEU A 506 -4.23 -11.55 18.38
CA LEU A 506 -2.79 -11.45 18.67
C LEU A 506 -1.96 -12.59 18.08
N ARG A 507 -2.52 -13.80 17.99
CA ARG A 507 -1.87 -14.95 17.35
C ARG A 507 -1.86 -14.87 15.82
N SER A 508 -2.75 -14.07 15.23
CA SER A 508 -2.90 -13.94 13.77
C SER A 508 -2.16 -12.75 13.16
N VAL A 509 -1.74 -11.78 13.98
CA VAL A 509 -1.09 -10.54 13.54
C VAL A 509 0.43 -10.60 13.72
N SER A 510 1.14 -9.78 12.96
CA SER A 510 2.59 -9.67 13.03
C SER A 510 3.05 -9.17 14.40
N ASN A 511 4.15 -9.72 14.91
CA ASN A 511 4.65 -9.44 16.26
C ASN A 511 4.82 -7.94 16.54
N TRP A 512 5.27 -7.19 15.54
CA TRP A 512 5.53 -5.75 15.67
C TRP A 512 4.26 -4.90 15.91
N MET A 513 3.06 -5.42 15.62
CA MET A 513 1.79 -4.70 15.81
C MET A 513 1.07 -5.05 17.11
N ARG A 514 1.51 -6.09 17.82
CA ARG A 514 0.74 -6.69 18.91
C ARG A 514 0.45 -5.70 20.05
N ILE A 515 1.40 -4.82 20.39
CA ILE A 515 1.19 -3.75 21.39
C ILE A 515 0.04 -2.83 20.96
N GLN A 516 0.02 -2.38 19.71
CA GLN A 516 -1.00 -1.48 19.17
C GLN A 516 -2.37 -2.16 19.13
N PHE A 517 -2.42 -3.46 18.81
CA PHE A 517 -3.65 -4.25 18.90
C PHE A 517 -4.15 -4.37 20.34
N VAL A 518 -3.29 -4.68 21.32
CA VAL A 518 -3.68 -4.71 22.74
C VAL A 518 -4.30 -3.37 23.13
N GLN A 519 -3.60 -2.26 22.85
CA GLN A 519 -4.08 -0.91 23.19
C GLN A 519 -5.42 -0.57 22.54
N ALA A 520 -5.61 -0.93 21.26
CA ALA A 520 -6.85 -0.68 20.54
C ALA A 520 -8.02 -1.55 21.03
N MET A 521 -7.76 -2.79 21.45
CA MET A 521 -8.79 -3.75 21.84
C MET A 521 -9.23 -3.61 23.30
N LEU A 522 -8.32 -3.27 24.22
CA LEU A 522 -8.55 -3.22 25.68
C LEU A 522 -9.86 -2.52 26.11
N PRO A 523 -10.25 -1.36 25.53
CA PRO A 523 -11.51 -0.70 25.88
C PRO A 523 -12.76 -1.55 25.64
N TYR A 524 -12.71 -2.50 24.70
CA TYR A 524 -13.87 -3.26 24.25
C TYR A 524 -14.00 -4.66 24.89
N ILE A 525 -12.97 -5.15 25.61
CA ILE A 525 -12.93 -6.54 26.11
C ILE A 525 -13.87 -6.76 27.30
N VAL A 526 -15.10 -7.22 27.14
CA VAL A 526 -16.12 -7.25 28.21
C VAL A 526 -15.71 -8.05 29.47
N ASP A 527 -14.94 -9.13 29.33
CA ASP A 527 -14.54 -10.03 30.41
C ASP A 527 -13.12 -9.79 30.96
N LEU A 528 -12.54 -8.62 30.68
CA LEU A 528 -11.16 -8.28 31.07
C LEU A 528 -10.88 -8.47 32.57
N LYS A 529 -11.82 -8.12 33.45
CA LYS A 529 -11.64 -8.21 34.92
C LYS A 529 -11.45 -9.66 35.39
N THR A 530 -12.16 -10.60 34.77
CA THR A 530 -12.13 -12.02 35.14
C THR A 530 -11.01 -12.76 34.41
N ASN A 531 -10.77 -12.42 33.13
CA ASN A 531 -9.93 -13.21 32.23
C ASN A 531 -8.64 -12.51 31.77
N LYS A 532 -8.24 -11.38 32.37
CA LYS A 532 -6.99 -10.66 32.04
C LYS A 532 -5.78 -11.59 31.94
N ASN A 533 -5.65 -12.55 32.85
CA ASN A 533 -4.50 -13.46 32.87
C ASN A 533 -4.36 -14.28 31.58
N VAL A 534 -5.48 -14.64 30.93
CA VAL A 534 -5.46 -15.35 29.64
C VAL A 534 -4.77 -14.50 28.58
N LEU A 535 -5.12 -13.21 28.51
CA LEU A 535 -4.50 -12.29 27.56
C LEU A 535 -3.03 -12.01 27.92
N VAL A 536 -2.72 -11.79 29.19
CA VAL A 536 -1.36 -11.50 29.67
C VAL A 536 -0.40 -12.67 29.43
N MET A 537 -0.87 -13.92 29.52
CA MET A 537 -0.06 -15.12 29.22
C MET A 537 0.33 -15.21 27.74
N GLU A 538 -0.44 -14.62 26.83
CA GLU A 538 -0.08 -14.58 25.41
C GLU A 538 0.98 -13.53 25.10
N LEU A 539 1.19 -12.56 25.99
CA LEU A 539 2.12 -11.46 25.79
C LEU A 539 3.55 -11.85 26.18
N SER A 540 4.52 -11.45 25.37
CA SER A 540 5.93 -11.47 25.75
C SER A 540 6.17 -10.56 26.96
N ASP A 541 7.28 -10.77 27.69
CA ASP A 541 7.62 -9.91 28.83
C ASP A 541 7.68 -8.42 28.42
N TRP A 542 8.22 -8.14 27.24
CA TRP A 542 8.27 -6.79 26.67
C TRP A 542 6.88 -6.20 26.43
N GLU A 543 5.98 -6.97 25.82
CA GLU A 543 4.61 -6.53 25.53
C GLU A 543 3.86 -6.26 26.84
N ARG A 544 4.02 -7.12 27.85
CA ARG A 544 3.41 -6.92 29.19
C ARG A 544 3.90 -5.62 29.83
N ILE A 545 5.22 -5.42 29.90
CA ILE A 545 5.82 -4.20 30.47
C ILE A 545 5.35 -2.96 29.70
N SER A 546 5.28 -3.06 28.37
CA SER A 546 4.89 -1.93 27.51
C SER A 546 3.41 -1.55 27.65
N THR A 547 2.54 -2.50 27.98
CA THR A 547 1.07 -2.31 28.05
C THR A 547 0.53 -2.29 29.48
N GLU A 548 1.38 -2.41 30.50
CA GLU A 548 1.00 -2.45 31.93
C GLU A 548 0.03 -1.32 32.30
N ASN A 549 0.39 -0.08 32.01
CA ASN A 549 -0.42 1.11 32.27
C ASN A 549 -1.75 1.12 31.47
N ASP A 550 -1.76 0.53 30.27
CA ASP A 550 -2.96 0.48 29.44
C ASP A 550 -3.98 -0.52 30.03
N PHE A 551 -3.51 -1.65 30.56
CA PHE A 551 -4.35 -2.58 31.31
C PHE A 551 -4.94 -1.94 32.56
N GLU A 552 -4.14 -1.20 33.34
CA GLU A 552 -4.61 -0.52 34.55
C GLU A 552 -5.67 0.54 34.23
N ARG A 553 -5.44 1.35 33.18
CA ARG A 553 -6.41 2.34 32.71
C ARG A 553 -7.73 1.67 32.28
N ALA A 554 -7.64 0.57 31.52
CA ALA A 554 -8.81 -0.16 31.04
C ALA A 554 -9.61 -0.81 32.19
N LEU A 555 -8.95 -1.34 33.21
CA LEU A 555 -9.61 -1.88 34.41
C LEU A 555 -10.28 -0.78 35.23
N SER A 556 -9.59 0.34 35.44
CA SER A 556 -10.10 1.47 36.24
C SER A 556 -11.30 2.14 35.59
N SER A 557 -11.40 2.15 34.25
CA SER A 557 -12.54 2.74 33.52
C SER A 557 -13.87 1.98 33.64
N ARG A 558 -13.88 0.84 34.34
CA ARG A 558 -15.02 -0.10 34.43
C ARG A 558 -15.57 -0.28 35.83
N ASP A 559 -14.85 0.23 36.82
CA ASP A 559 -15.34 0.38 38.19
C ASP A 559 -16.11 1.71 38.28
#